data_AF-A0A376TN83-F1
#
_entry.id   AF-A0A376TN83-F1
#
_cell.length_a   1.000
_cell.length_b   1.000
_cell.length_c   1.000
_cell.angle_alpha   90.00
_cell.angle_beta   90.00
_cell.angle_gamma   90.00
#
_symmetry.space_group_name_H-M   'P 1'
#
loop_
_entity.id
_entity.type
_entity.pdbx_description
1 polymer ?
#
loop_
_entity_poly.entity_id
_entity_poly.type
_entity_poly.pdbx_seq_one_letter_code
_entity_poly.pdbx_strand_id
1 'polypeptide(L)'
;MVPGVTDKGYYTNSFHLDVEKKVNPYDKIDFEAPYPPLANGGFICYGEYPNIQHNLKALEDVWDYSYQHVPYYGTNTPIDECYECGFTGEFECTSKGFTCPKCGNHDASRVSVTRRVCGY
;
A
#
# COMPACT_ATOMS: atom_id res chain seq x y z
N MET A 1 6.89 -27.03 6.55
CA MET A 1 7.07 -25.59 6.28
C MET A 1 8.52 -25.24 6.55
N VAL A 2 9.08 -24.33 5.76
CA VAL A 2 10.41 -23.77 5.94
C VAL A 2 10.25 -22.40 6.59
N PRO A 3 10.75 -22.20 7.83
CA PRO A 3 10.64 -20.92 8.53
C PRO A 3 11.24 -19.76 7.73
N GLY A 4 10.51 -18.64 7.66
CA GLY A 4 10.89 -17.44 6.91
C GLY A 4 10.79 -17.56 5.40
N VAL A 5 10.25 -18.67 4.86
CA VAL A 5 10.14 -18.91 3.42
C VAL A 5 8.74 -19.36 3.02
N THR A 6 8.29 -20.53 3.51
CA THR A 6 6.97 -21.09 3.13
C THR A 6 5.95 -21.08 4.26
N ASP A 7 6.33 -20.61 5.44
CA ASP A 7 5.44 -20.42 6.59
C ASP A 7 4.43 -19.28 6.39
N LYS A 8 4.79 -18.26 5.61
CA LYS A 8 3.91 -17.11 5.27
C LYS A 8 2.80 -17.44 4.27
N GLY A 9 2.96 -18.52 3.50
CA GLY A 9 2.01 -18.92 2.46
C GLY A 9 2.08 -18.10 1.16
N TYR A 10 3.06 -17.20 1.02
CA TYR A 10 3.34 -16.43 -0.19
C TYR A 10 4.84 -16.14 -0.32
N TYR A 11 5.27 -15.73 -1.51
CA TYR A 11 6.59 -15.15 -1.74
C TYR A 11 6.48 -13.67 -2.07
N THR A 12 7.49 -12.90 -1.64
CA THR A 12 7.60 -11.50 -1.99
C THR A 12 7.81 -11.34 -3.49
N ASN A 13 7.12 -10.37 -4.08
CA ASN A 13 7.21 -10.11 -5.50
C ASN A 13 8.61 -9.59 -5.88
N SER A 14 9.20 -10.19 -6.92
CA SER A 14 10.46 -9.77 -7.53
C SER A 14 11.56 -9.38 -6.53
N PHE A 15 11.88 -8.09 -6.47
CA PHE A 15 12.94 -7.49 -5.65
C PHE A 15 12.38 -6.59 -4.55
N HIS A 16 11.05 -6.60 -4.33
CA HIS A 16 10.46 -5.77 -3.29
C HIS A 16 10.98 -6.18 -1.92
N LEU A 17 11.10 -5.18 -1.04
CA LEU A 17 11.35 -5.45 0.36
C LEU A 17 10.14 -6.17 0.97
N ASP A 18 10.40 -7.21 1.76
CA ASP A 18 9.39 -8.00 2.46
C ASP A 18 8.46 -7.10 3.30
N VAL A 19 7.15 -7.27 3.13
CA VAL A 19 6.09 -6.45 3.74
C VAL A 19 6.10 -6.50 5.28
N GLU A 20 6.69 -7.53 5.87
CA GLU A 20 6.85 -7.61 7.33
C GLU A 20 7.97 -6.70 7.88
N LYS A 21 8.81 -6.14 7.00
CA LYS A 21 9.88 -5.21 7.41
C LYS A 21 9.30 -3.83 7.67
N LYS A 22 9.44 -3.38 8.92
CA LYS A 22 9.09 -2.01 9.32
C LYS A 22 10.21 -1.05 8.92
N VAL A 23 10.05 -0.41 7.77
CA VAL A 23 10.96 0.62 7.26
C VAL A 23 10.17 1.88 6.87
N ASN A 24 10.85 3.02 6.79
CA ASN A 24 10.23 4.22 6.25
C ASN A 24 10.24 4.17 4.70
N PRO A 25 9.44 5.02 4.02
CA PRO A 25 9.35 5.01 2.56
C PRO A 25 10.68 5.27 1.83
N TYR A 26 11.53 6.14 2.37
CA TYR A 26 12.82 6.49 1.78
C TYR A 26 13.79 5.30 1.82
N ASP A 27 13.93 4.65 2.97
CA ASP A 27 14.77 3.46 3.13
C ASP A 27 14.33 2.33 2.19
N LYS A 28 13.01 2.18 1.98
CA LYS A 28 12.46 1.18 1.04
C LYS A 28 12.82 1.52 -0.40
N ILE A 29 12.71 2.80 -0.80
CA ILE A 29 13.09 3.26 -2.13
C ILE A 29 14.59 3.00 -2.35
N ASP A 30 15.45 3.35 -1.39
CA ASP A 30 16.89 3.14 -1.48
C ASP A 30 17.27 1.67 -1.59
N PHE A 31 16.56 0.80 -0.86
CA PHE A 31 16.73 -0.64 -0.98
C PHE A 31 16.34 -1.14 -2.37
N GLU A 32 15.24 -0.68 -2.94
CA GLU A 32 14.72 -1.15 -4.23
C GLU A 32 15.41 -0.51 -5.45
N ALA A 33 16.02 0.68 -5.30
CA ALA A 33 16.60 1.46 -6.39
C ALA A 33 17.70 0.79 -7.23
N PRO A 34 18.54 -0.13 -6.71
CA PRO A 34 19.55 -0.81 -7.51
C PRO A 34 19.00 -1.84 -8.49
N TYR A 35 17.75 -2.29 -8.34
CA TYR A 35 17.18 -3.40 -9.11
C TYR A 35 16.57 -3.02 -10.47
N PRO A 36 15.87 -1.88 -10.64
CA PRO A 36 15.31 -1.49 -11.93
C PRO A 36 16.29 -1.52 -13.13
N PRO A 37 17.56 -1.07 -13.00
CA PRO A 37 18.52 -1.20 -14.11
C PRO A 37 18.83 -2.64 -14.52
N LEU A 38 18.66 -3.60 -13.61
CA LEU A 38 18.89 -5.03 -13.83
C LEU A 38 17.63 -5.74 -14.38
N ALA A 39 16.44 -5.19 -14.14
CA ALA A 39 15.14 -5.77 -14.47
C ALA A 39 14.43 -5.01 -15.61
N ASN A 40 15.17 -4.66 -16.66
CA ASN A 40 14.71 -3.78 -17.75
C ASN A 40 13.48 -4.28 -18.55
N GLY A 41 13.10 -5.56 -18.43
CA GLY A 41 11.86 -6.10 -19.00
C GLY A 41 10.59 -5.64 -18.27
N GLY A 42 10.72 -5.09 -17.05
CA GLY A 42 9.61 -4.56 -16.27
C GLY A 42 9.95 -4.51 -14.78
N PHE A 43 9.68 -3.36 -14.16
CA PHE A 43 9.89 -3.11 -12.74
C PHE A 43 8.83 -2.14 -12.24
N ILE A 44 8.59 -2.11 -10.93
CA ILE A 44 7.85 -1.07 -10.22
C ILE A 44 8.29 -1.09 -8.76
N CYS A 45 8.29 0.05 -8.09
CA CYS A 45 8.46 0.17 -6.64
C CYS A 45 7.15 0.67 -6.02
N TYR A 46 6.79 0.19 -4.83
CA TYR A 46 5.57 0.62 -4.13
C TYR A 46 5.89 1.23 -2.76
N GLY A 47 5.15 2.24 -2.34
CA GLY A 47 5.11 2.70 -0.95
C GLY A 47 3.73 2.51 -0.34
N GLU A 48 3.70 2.08 0.92
CA GLU A 48 2.49 1.92 1.71
C GLU A 48 2.29 3.14 2.61
N TYR A 49 1.11 3.75 2.55
CA TYR A 49 0.77 4.96 3.28
C TYR A 49 -0.57 4.79 3.99
N PRO A 50 -0.74 5.43 5.17
CA PRO A 50 -2.06 5.56 5.80
C PRO A 50 -2.96 6.48 4.96
N ASN A 51 -4.17 6.78 5.44
CA ASN A 51 -4.94 7.86 4.83
C ASN A 51 -4.17 9.20 4.88
N ILE A 52 -3.70 9.64 3.71
CA ILE A 52 -2.92 10.86 3.51
C ILE A 52 -3.74 12.04 2.98
N GLN A 53 -5.07 11.94 2.89
CA GLN A 53 -5.92 13.03 2.35
C GLN A 53 -5.70 14.37 3.07
N HIS A 54 -5.30 14.33 4.34
CA HIS A 54 -5.02 15.51 5.14
C HIS A 54 -3.55 15.93 5.17
N ASN A 55 -2.65 15.20 4.49
CA ASN A 55 -1.22 15.48 4.47
C ASN A 55 -0.60 15.23 3.08
N LEU A 56 -1.12 15.93 2.08
CA LEU A 56 -0.65 15.82 0.70
C LEU A 56 0.82 16.21 0.53
N LYS A 57 1.33 17.11 1.37
CA LYS A 57 2.74 17.53 1.34
C LYS A 57 3.68 16.38 1.68
N ALA A 58 3.33 15.53 2.66
CA ALA A 58 4.15 14.37 2.97
C ALA A 58 4.16 13.33 1.84
N LEU A 59 3.06 13.22 1.08
CA LEU A 59 3.05 12.37 -0.11
C LEU A 59 3.95 12.93 -1.22
N GLU A 60 3.83 14.24 -1.47
CA GLU A 60 4.65 14.94 -2.47
C GLU A 60 6.14 14.84 -2.16
N ASP A 61 6.56 15.00 -0.90
CA ASP A 61 7.96 14.85 -0.48
C ASP A 61 8.52 13.46 -0.87
N VAL A 62 7.74 12.38 -0.71
CA VAL A 62 8.21 11.04 -1.10
C VAL A 62 8.15 10.84 -2.61
N TRP A 63 7.19 11.45 -3.31
CA TRP A 63 7.15 11.42 -4.77
C TRP A 63 8.38 12.09 -5.37
N ASP A 64 8.76 13.27 -4.87
CA ASP A 64 9.95 14.00 -5.28
C ASP A 64 11.21 13.16 -5.06
N TYR A 65 11.29 12.48 -3.91
CA TYR A 65 12.37 11.54 -3.65
C TYR A 65 12.35 10.37 -4.64
N SER A 66 11.20 9.74 -4.84
CA SER A 66 11.05 8.60 -5.76
C SER A 66 11.45 8.96 -7.19
N TYR A 67 11.10 10.17 -7.65
CA TYR A 67 11.38 10.65 -9.00
C TYR A 67 12.88 10.70 -9.30
N GLN A 68 13.70 10.99 -8.28
CA GLN A 68 15.16 11.05 -8.42
C GLN A 68 15.84 9.68 -8.32
N HIS A 69 15.19 8.68 -7.74
CA HIS A 69 15.81 7.40 -7.37
C HIS A 69 15.30 6.18 -8.13
N VAL A 70 14.01 6.15 -8.47
CA VAL A 70 13.39 5.00 -9.14
C VAL A 70 12.54 5.40 -10.35
N PRO A 71 12.64 4.66 -11.47
CA PRO A 71 11.99 5.01 -12.72
C PRO A 71 10.46 4.79 -12.76
N TYR A 72 9.91 3.91 -11.92
CA TYR A 72 8.46 3.68 -11.84
C TYR A 72 8.04 3.41 -10.40
N TYR A 73 7.21 4.30 -9.85
CA TYR A 73 6.77 4.28 -8.46
C TYR A 73 5.24 4.34 -8.33
N GLY A 74 4.70 3.56 -7.41
CA GLY A 74 3.28 3.56 -7.05
C GLY A 74 3.08 3.84 -5.57
N THR A 75 2.00 4.54 -5.23
CA THR A 75 1.59 4.82 -3.85
C THR A 75 0.31 4.07 -3.54
N ASN A 76 0.35 3.27 -2.47
CA ASN A 76 -0.79 2.56 -1.95
C ASN A 76 -1.32 3.33 -0.74
N THR A 77 -2.57 3.77 -0.84
CA THR A 77 -3.33 4.38 0.26
C THR A 77 -4.65 3.65 0.38
N PRO A 78 -5.21 3.49 1.60
CA PRO A 78 -6.58 3.05 1.76
C PRO A 78 -7.53 4.03 1.06
N ILE A 79 -8.46 3.50 0.27
CA ILE A 79 -9.54 4.28 -0.37
C ILE A 79 -10.85 3.57 -0.04
N ASP A 80 -11.55 4.09 0.96
CA ASP A 80 -12.88 3.60 1.34
C ASP A 80 -13.94 4.68 1.22
N GLU A 81 -15.13 4.24 0.83
CA GLU A 81 -16.32 5.07 0.69
C GLU A 81 -17.54 4.38 1.30
N CYS A 82 -18.29 5.10 2.14
CA CYS A 82 -19.55 4.64 2.70
C CYS A 82 -20.73 5.33 2.01
N TYR A 83 -21.53 4.57 1.26
CA TYR A 83 -22.69 5.10 0.54
C TYR A 83 -23.88 5.46 1.44
N GLU A 84 -23.88 5.04 2.71
CA GLU A 84 -24.92 5.43 3.68
C GLU A 84 -24.74 6.84 4.26
N CYS A 85 -23.51 7.21 4.63
CA CYS A 85 -23.24 8.46 5.35
C CYS A 85 -22.27 9.41 4.62
N GLY A 86 -21.82 9.01 3.42
CA GLY A 86 -20.88 9.76 2.57
C GLY A 86 -19.47 9.87 3.15
N PHE A 87 -19.09 9.01 4.10
CA PHE A 87 -17.73 9.01 4.65
C PHE A 87 -16.73 8.50 3.62
N THR A 88 -15.65 9.24 3.42
CA THR A 88 -14.48 8.83 2.65
C THR A 88 -13.26 8.79 3.57
N GLY A 89 -12.49 7.70 3.53
CA GLY A 89 -11.33 7.54 4.40
C GLY A 89 -10.90 6.10 4.55
N GLU A 90 -10.48 5.72 5.76
CA GLU A 90 -10.08 4.36 6.10
C GLU A 90 -11.09 3.75 7.09
N PHE A 91 -11.57 2.55 6.78
CA PHE A 91 -12.52 1.79 7.57
C PHE A 91 -11.83 0.94 8.63
N GLU A 92 -12.56 0.61 9.68
CA GLU A 92 -12.07 -0.30 10.71
C GLU A 92 -12.10 -1.75 10.21
N CYS A 93 -10.95 -2.42 10.24
CA CYS A 93 -10.82 -3.84 9.95
C CYS A 93 -11.25 -4.68 11.16
N THR A 94 -12.32 -5.46 11.00
CA THR A 94 -12.78 -6.45 11.98
C THR A 94 -12.57 -7.87 11.45
N SER A 95 -12.67 -8.87 12.33
CA SER A 95 -12.63 -10.29 11.91
C SER A 95 -13.77 -10.69 10.97
N LYS A 96 -14.79 -9.85 10.82
CA LYS A 96 -15.97 -10.09 9.97
C LYS A 96 -15.98 -9.24 8.68
N GLY A 97 -14.97 -8.37 8.49
CA GLY A 97 -14.90 -7.45 7.36
C GLY A 97 -14.67 -6.01 7.79
N PHE A 98 -15.07 -5.05 6.95
CA PHE A 98 -14.83 -3.63 7.16
C PHE A 98 -16.05 -2.92 7.74
N THR A 99 -15.83 -1.98 8.65
CA THR A 99 -16.89 -1.18 9.27
C THR A 99 -16.61 0.31 9.11
N CYS A 100 -17.60 1.07 8.66
CA CYS A 100 -17.50 2.52 8.56
C CYS A 100 -17.37 3.15 9.96
N PRO A 101 -16.30 3.90 10.26
CA PRO A 101 -16.08 4.49 11.58
C PRO A 101 -17.08 5.60 11.92
N LYS A 102 -17.74 6.20 10.91
CA LYS A 102 -18.69 7.31 11.11
C LYS A 102 -20.10 6.84 11.49
N CYS A 103 -20.60 5.75 10.89
CA CYS A 103 -21.99 5.32 11.08
C CYS A 103 -22.16 3.83 11.43
N GLY A 104 -21.07 3.05 11.49
CA GLY A 104 -21.12 1.62 11.80
C GLY A 104 -21.63 0.73 10.66
N ASN A 105 -21.80 1.29 9.45
CA ASN A 105 -22.22 0.51 8.29
C ASN A 105 -21.16 -0.56 7.96
N HIS A 106 -21.62 -1.79 7.77
CA HIS A 106 -20.82 -2.96 7.42
C HIS A 106 -21.50 -3.78 6.29
N ASP A 107 -22.51 -3.21 5.64
CA ASP A 107 -23.16 -3.82 4.48
C ASP A 107 -22.26 -3.68 3.25
N ALA A 108 -21.73 -4.81 2.77
CA ALA A 108 -20.85 -4.89 1.62
C ALA A 108 -21.46 -4.30 0.32
N SER A 109 -22.79 -4.23 0.21
CA SER A 109 -23.46 -3.62 -0.96
C SER A 109 -23.51 -2.09 -0.89
N ARG A 110 -23.24 -1.51 0.29
CA ARG A 110 -23.33 -0.07 0.57
C ARG A 110 -22.00 0.55 0.99
N VAL A 111 -20.90 -0.17 0.80
CA VAL A 111 -19.54 0.30 1.05
C VAL A 111 -18.64 -0.09 -0.13
N SER A 112 -17.65 0.74 -0.41
CA SER A 112 -16.56 0.40 -1.33
C SER A 112 -15.26 0.47 -0.55
N VAL A 113 -14.49 -0.63 -0.55
CA VAL A 113 -13.20 -0.73 0.12
C VAL A 113 -12.18 -1.16 -0.91
N THR A 114 -11.30 -0.25 -1.29
CA THR A 114 -10.29 -0.50 -2.33
C THR A 114 -8.90 -0.51 -1.70
N ARG A 115 -8.18 -1.62 -1.91
CA ARG A 115 -6.79 -1.80 -1.46
C ARG A 115 -6.00 -2.43 -2.60
N ARG A 116 -4.81 -1.91 -2.87
CA ARG A 116 -3.82 -2.61 -3.68
C ARG A 116 -2.97 -3.47 -2.77
N VAL A 117 -3.18 -4.78 -2.80
CA VAL A 117 -2.41 -5.74 -1.97
C VAL A 117 -1.25 -6.32 -2.77
N CYS A 118 -1.39 -6.38 -4.10
CA CYS A 118 -0.37 -6.87 -5.02
C CYS A 118 -0.17 -5.84 -6.16
N GLY A 119 -0.58 -6.18 -7.39
CA GLY A 119 -0.48 -5.32 -8.56
C GLY A 119 -1.76 -4.58 -8.95
N TYR A 120 -2.90 -4.94 -8.37
CA TYR A 120 -4.23 -4.37 -8.62
C TYR A 120 -5.01 -4.22 -7.32
#